data_AF-C8VPE7-F1
#
_entry.id   AF-C8VPE7-F1
#
_cell.length_a   1.000
_cell.length_b   1.000
_cell.length_c   1.000
_cell.angle_alpha   90.00
_cell.angle_beta   90.00
_cell.angle_gamma   90.00
#
_symmetry.space_group_name_H-M   'P 1'
#
loop_
_entity.id
_entity.type
_entity.pdbx_description
1 polymer ?
#
loop_
_entity_poly.entity_id
_entity_poly.type
_entity_poly.pdbx_seq_one_letter_code
_entity_poly.pdbx_strand_id
1 'polypeptide(L)'
;MRRVERNGKLAPGCPWSIRQTGVYQKLVQPADSSQEAISTFFLVAPSSAIESDLMRNLGDITNNVKAAFLIHKSIVAESLAGWMDYMCWLEEQLTKKSTRVMATPNELEEDRHELRQLGDNITDLRVVLQTKVLTIRRLKKDYQRYCSIRCKDSRNCKCGQIIQEFEEYVDEAQMYLERAAVLQDRVQSVQNLLSDLLGYEELRTLRELMAHTVQGSTAMEQVAVIGLVFIPATLVENFFSTEFVKNDSDGLRVSGQVWIMVAVAVPMTVCVLVFWRLWLRYEFFRLRPLRLARRSLKALVKAKRSKDEDPGMKV
;
A
#
# COMPACT_ATOMS: atom_id res chain seq x y z
N MET A 1 -4.95 -9.17 -29.49
CA MET A 1 -5.39 -7.81 -29.09
C MET A 1 -6.39 -7.91 -27.94
N ARG A 2 -6.25 -7.10 -26.89
CA ARG A 2 -7.17 -7.09 -25.74
C ARG A 2 -8.17 -5.93 -25.84
N ARG A 3 -9.39 -6.06 -25.31
CA ARG A 3 -10.42 -5.00 -25.25
C ARG A 3 -11.18 -5.08 -23.93
N VAL A 4 -11.91 -4.04 -23.57
CA VAL A 4 -12.69 -4.02 -22.32
C VAL A 4 -14.18 -3.97 -22.62
N GLU A 5 -14.93 -4.86 -21.99
CA GLU A 5 -16.38 -4.96 -22.14
C GLU A 5 -17.05 -5.18 -20.78
N ARG A 6 -18.31 -4.74 -20.67
CA ARG A 6 -19.14 -5.03 -19.49
C ARG A 6 -19.46 -6.53 -19.44
N ASN A 7 -19.30 -7.13 -18.27
CA ASN A 7 -19.46 -8.57 -18.06
C ASN A 7 -20.91 -9.02 -17.79
N GLY A 8 -21.87 -8.08 -17.80
CA GLY A 8 -23.30 -8.34 -17.62
C GLY A 8 -23.70 -8.83 -16.22
N LYS A 9 -22.77 -8.85 -15.25
CA LYS A 9 -23.05 -9.33 -13.90
C LYS A 9 -23.80 -8.27 -13.08
N LEU A 10 -24.86 -8.67 -12.38
CA LEU A 10 -25.60 -7.83 -11.42
C LEU A 10 -24.97 -7.82 -10.00
N ALA A 11 -23.96 -8.65 -9.75
CA ALA A 11 -23.37 -8.82 -8.43
C ALA A 11 -22.47 -7.63 -8.01
N PRO A 12 -22.31 -7.35 -6.71
CA PRO A 12 -21.34 -6.38 -6.22
C PRO A 12 -19.92 -6.87 -6.56
N GLY A 13 -19.27 -6.21 -7.51
CA GLY A 13 -17.94 -6.57 -8.00
C GLY A 13 -17.56 -5.73 -9.22
N CYS A 14 -16.38 -6.01 -9.79
CA CYS A 14 -15.95 -5.33 -11.01
C CYS A 14 -16.91 -5.64 -12.17
N PRO A 15 -17.60 -4.64 -12.76
CA PRO A 15 -18.55 -4.85 -13.86
C PRO A 15 -17.84 -5.03 -15.21
N TRP A 16 -16.51 -4.92 -15.23
CA TRP A 16 -15.70 -4.94 -16.43
C TRP A 16 -14.99 -6.29 -16.60
N SER A 17 -14.76 -6.67 -17.85
CA SER A 17 -13.97 -7.83 -18.21
C SER A 17 -13.04 -7.49 -19.37
N ILE A 18 -11.78 -7.93 -19.25
CA ILE A 18 -10.81 -7.82 -20.34
C ILE A 18 -10.98 -9.04 -21.23
N ARG A 19 -11.36 -8.82 -22.49
CA ARG A 19 -11.48 -9.85 -23.53
C ARG A 19 -10.24 -9.83 -24.41
N GLN A 20 -9.90 -10.98 -25.01
CA GLN A 20 -8.75 -11.09 -25.90
C GLN A 20 -9.16 -11.77 -27.20
N THR A 21 -8.80 -11.13 -28.31
CA THR A 21 -8.89 -11.68 -29.66
C THR A 21 -7.50 -12.09 -30.11
N GLY A 22 -7.32 -13.38 -30.42
CA GLY A 22 -6.12 -13.90 -31.06
C GLY A 22 -6.16 -13.62 -32.55
N VAL A 23 -5.05 -13.15 -33.12
CA VAL A 23 -4.95 -12.80 -34.54
C VAL A 23 -3.69 -13.43 -35.10
N TYR A 24 -3.86 -14.26 -36.11
CA TYR A 24 -2.76 -14.81 -36.89
C TYR A 24 -2.97 -14.46 -38.36
N GLN A 25 -1.92 -13.97 -39.01
CA GLN A 25 -1.90 -13.69 -40.44
C GLN A 25 -0.72 -14.42 -41.07
N LYS A 26 -0.97 -15.14 -42.17
CA LYS A 26 0.05 -15.66 -43.07
C LYS A 26 -0.08 -14.98 -44.42
N LEU A 27 0.94 -14.23 -44.82
CA LEU A 27 1.04 -13.65 -46.16
C LEU A 27 1.97 -14.52 -47.01
N VAL A 28 1.44 -15.09 -48.08
CA VAL A 28 2.20 -15.84 -49.09
C VAL A 28 2.39 -14.95 -50.30
N GLN A 29 3.64 -14.59 -50.58
CA GLN A 29 4.01 -13.88 -51.80
C GLN A 29 4.52 -14.89 -52.82
N PRO A 30 3.88 -15.01 -54.00
CA PRO A 30 4.38 -15.86 -55.06
C PRO A 30 5.69 -15.31 -55.63
N ALA A 31 6.58 -16.21 -56.06
CA ALA A 31 7.89 -15.87 -56.62
C ALA A 31 7.78 -15.16 -57.98
N ASP A 32 6.66 -15.36 -58.68
CA ASP A 32 6.41 -14.75 -59.97
C ASP A 32 5.57 -13.48 -59.80
N SER A 33 6.02 -12.38 -60.38
CA SER A 33 5.43 -11.04 -60.23
C SER A 33 4.02 -10.90 -60.84
N SER A 34 3.57 -11.93 -61.55
CA SER A 34 2.28 -12.07 -62.23
C SER A 34 1.16 -12.60 -61.32
N GLN A 35 1.48 -13.24 -60.18
CA GLN A 35 0.50 -13.79 -59.25
C GLN A 35 0.22 -12.84 -58.08
N GLU A 36 -1.05 -12.76 -57.67
CA GLU A 36 -1.47 -11.95 -56.52
C GLU A 36 -1.01 -12.61 -55.19
N ALA A 37 -0.62 -11.78 -54.23
CA ALA A 37 -0.24 -12.26 -52.91
C ALA A 37 -1.49 -12.71 -52.13
N ILE A 38 -1.42 -13.90 -51.53
CA ILE A 38 -2.53 -14.49 -50.76
C ILE A 38 -2.29 -14.23 -49.27
N SER A 39 -3.28 -13.65 -48.60
CA SER A 39 -3.26 -13.45 -47.15
C SER A 39 -4.31 -14.31 -46.47
N THR A 40 -3.89 -15.20 -45.58
CA THR A 40 -4.77 -16.05 -44.75
C THR A 40 -4.84 -15.49 -43.34
N PHE A 41 -6.05 -15.28 -42.82
CA PHE A 41 -6.29 -14.84 -41.44
C PHE A 41 -6.93 -15.94 -40.60
N PHE A 42 -6.48 -16.07 -39.37
CA PHE A 42 -7.10 -16.91 -38.36
C PHE A 42 -7.37 -16.07 -37.11
N LEU A 43 -8.66 -15.92 -36.78
CA LEU A 43 -9.13 -15.11 -35.66
C LEU A 43 -9.70 -16.03 -34.57
N VAL A 44 -9.23 -15.87 -33.34
CA VAL A 44 -9.70 -16.63 -32.18
C VAL A 44 -10.43 -15.68 -31.25
N ALA A 45 -11.70 -15.99 -30.96
CA ALA A 45 -12.60 -15.15 -30.15
C ALA A 45 -12.66 -13.67 -30.63
N PRO A 46 -13.01 -13.42 -31.91
CA PRO A 46 -13.33 -12.06 -32.37
C PRO A 46 -14.54 -11.50 -31.60
N SER A 47 -14.69 -10.17 -31.58
CA SER A 47 -15.92 -9.57 -31.08
C SER A 47 -17.03 -9.72 -32.12
N SER A 48 -18.28 -9.63 -31.70
CA SER A 48 -19.43 -9.61 -32.62
C SER A 48 -19.38 -8.42 -33.59
N ALA A 49 -18.77 -7.31 -33.19
CA ALA A 49 -18.52 -6.17 -34.05
C ALA A 49 -17.55 -6.54 -35.18
N ILE A 50 -16.42 -7.19 -34.87
CA ILE A 50 -15.47 -7.68 -35.90
C ILE A 50 -16.12 -8.75 -36.78
N GLU A 51 -16.88 -9.69 -36.21
CA GLU A 51 -17.57 -10.73 -36.99
C GLU A 51 -18.56 -10.13 -37.98
N SER A 52 -19.37 -9.16 -37.55
CA SER A 52 -20.33 -8.49 -38.40
C SER A 52 -19.66 -7.61 -39.47
N ASP A 53 -18.64 -6.84 -39.10
CA ASP A 53 -17.85 -6.02 -40.03
C ASP A 53 -17.17 -6.88 -41.10
N LEU A 54 -16.57 -8.00 -40.67
CA LEU A 54 -15.92 -8.95 -41.57
C LEU A 54 -16.95 -9.62 -42.48
N MET A 55 -18.09 -10.12 -41.96
CA MET A 55 -19.13 -10.73 -42.80
C MET A 55 -19.72 -9.76 -43.83
N ARG A 56 -19.82 -8.47 -43.49
CA ARG A 56 -20.38 -7.45 -44.40
C ARG A 56 -19.38 -7.05 -45.48
N ASN A 57 -18.10 -6.94 -45.12
CA ASN A 57 -17.06 -6.42 -46.01
C ASN A 57 -16.25 -7.52 -46.72
N LEU A 58 -16.34 -8.79 -46.32
CA LEU A 58 -15.60 -9.92 -46.92
C LEU A 58 -15.79 -10.04 -48.43
N GLY A 59 -16.97 -9.66 -48.96
CA GLY A 59 -17.23 -9.62 -50.41
C GLY A 59 -16.34 -8.61 -51.15
N ASP A 60 -16.22 -7.40 -50.62
CA ASP A 60 -15.42 -6.30 -51.19
C ASP A 60 -13.92 -6.42 -50.93
N ILE A 61 -13.52 -7.26 -49.97
CA ILE A 61 -12.13 -7.44 -49.49
C ILE A 61 -11.33 -8.43 -50.37
N THR A 62 -11.96 -9.10 -51.34
CA THR A 62 -11.27 -10.08 -52.20
C THR A 62 -10.30 -9.40 -53.19
N ASN A 63 -9.06 -9.90 -53.21
CA ASN A 63 -8.00 -9.68 -54.22
C ASN A 63 -6.99 -8.53 -54.01
N ASN A 64 -6.65 -8.15 -52.77
CA ASN A 64 -5.45 -7.32 -52.60
C ASN A 64 -4.83 -7.43 -51.21
N VAL A 65 -3.52 -7.21 -51.10
CA VAL A 65 -2.85 -7.03 -49.80
C VAL A 65 -3.45 -5.87 -49.00
N LYS A 66 -4.11 -4.89 -49.65
CA LYS A 66 -4.94 -3.84 -49.02
C LYS A 66 -6.05 -4.39 -48.10
N ALA A 67 -6.61 -5.57 -48.40
CA ALA A 67 -7.56 -6.31 -47.58
C ALA A 67 -7.03 -6.56 -46.16
N ALA A 68 -5.77 -6.98 -46.07
CA ALA A 68 -5.13 -7.29 -44.81
C ALA A 68 -5.02 -6.06 -43.89
N PHE A 69 -4.83 -4.87 -44.47
CA PHE A 69 -4.77 -3.62 -43.72
C PHE A 69 -6.12 -3.27 -43.12
N LEU A 70 -7.21 -3.44 -43.88
CA LEU A 70 -8.55 -3.15 -43.40
C LEU A 70 -8.93 -4.06 -42.23
N ILE A 71 -8.61 -5.35 -42.32
CA ILE A 71 -8.85 -6.31 -41.23
C ILE A 71 -8.06 -5.92 -39.98
N HIS A 72 -6.76 -5.64 -40.12
CA HIS A 72 -5.97 -5.22 -38.96
C HIS A 72 -6.39 -3.86 -38.40
N LYS A 73 -6.84 -2.92 -39.24
CA LYS A 73 -7.43 -1.65 -38.82
C LYS A 73 -8.66 -1.90 -37.94
N SER A 74 -9.64 -2.67 -38.42
CA SER A 74 -10.87 -2.97 -37.67
C SER A 74 -10.55 -3.64 -36.32
N ILE A 75 -9.59 -4.59 -36.31
CA ILE A 75 -9.14 -5.26 -35.09
C ILE A 75 -8.49 -4.27 -34.11
N VAL A 76 -7.67 -3.34 -34.59
CA VAL A 76 -6.98 -2.36 -33.75
C VAL A 76 -7.96 -1.39 -33.14
N ALA A 77 -8.87 -0.84 -33.95
CA ALA A 77 -9.95 0.06 -33.51
C ALA A 77 -10.78 -0.59 -32.41
N GLU A 78 -11.28 -1.81 -32.65
CA GLU A 78 -12.04 -2.56 -31.65
C GLU A 78 -11.24 -2.85 -30.38
N SER A 79 -9.92 -3.05 -30.52
CA SER A 79 -9.08 -3.28 -29.35
C SER A 79 -9.00 -2.06 -28.44
N LEU A 80 -9.19 -0.83 -28.97
CA LEU A 80 -9.16 0.42 -28.20
C LEU A 80 -10.52 0.75 -27.56
N ALA A 81 -11.57 0.02 -27.90
CA ALA A 81 -12.88 0.20 -27.30
C ALA A 81 -12.91 -0.14 -25.80
N GLY A 82 -13.68 0.65 -25.04
CA GLY A 82 -14.02 0.41 -23.64
C GLY A 82 -12.93 0.75 -22.62
N TRP A 83 -11.69 1.05 -23.02
CA TRP A 83 -10.62 1.40 -22.09
C TRP A 83 -10.90 2.71 -21.36
N MET A 84 -11.49 3.70 -22.03
CA MET A 84 -11.83 4.97 -21.42
C MET A 84 -12.85 4.79 -20.28
N ASP A 85 -13.96 4.12 -20.56
CA ASP A 85 -15.00 3.88 -19.54
C ASP A 85 -14.47 3.06 -18.36
N TYR A 86 -13.59 2.08 -18.64
CA TYR A 86 -12.94 1.31 -17.59
C TYR A 86 -12.03 2.17 -16.70
N MET A 87 -11.21 3.04 -17.29
CA MET A 87 -10.37 3.98 -16.53
C MET A 87 -11.20 4.96 -15.71
N CYS A 88 -12.31 5.47 -16.25
CA CYS A 88 -13.25 6.30 -15.50
C CYS A 88 -13.82 5.56 -14.29
N TRP A 89 -14.19 4.29 -14.46
CA TRP A 89 -14.66 3.47 -13.35
C TRP A 89 -13.58 3.26 -12.28
N LEU A 90 -12.32 2.96 -12.69
CA LEU A 90 -11.21 2.82 -11.74
C LEU A 90 -10.95 4.13 -10.98
N GLU A 91 -11.00 5.28 -11.66
CA GLU A 91 -10.84 6.60 -11.05
C GLU A 91 -11.96 6.91 -10.05
N GLU A 92 -13.20 6.52 -10.37
CA GLU A 92 -14.33 6.66 -9.45
C GLU A 92 -14.16 5.79 -8.19
N GLN A 93 -13.72 4.53 -8.34
CA GLN A 93 -13.45 3.66 -7.20
C GLN A 93 -12.33 4.23 -6.32
N LEU A 94 -11.24 4.72 -6.94
CA LEU A 94 -10.14 5.35 -6.21
C LEU A 94 -10.62 6.57 -5.44
N THR A 95 -11.43 7.43 -6.05
CA THR A 95 -11.94 8.64 -5.42
C THR A 95 -12.80 8.29 -4.20
N LYS A 96 -13.74 7.34 -4.34
CA LYS A 96 -14.59 6.87 -3.24
C LYS A 96 -13.78 6.33 -2.06
N LYS A 97 -12.73 5.58 -2.35
CA LYS A 97 -11.84 5.01 -1.32
C LYS A 97 -10.96 6.07 -0.68
N SER A 98 -10.37 6.97 -1.47
CA SER A 98 -9.57 8.08 -0.94
C SER A 98 -10.38 8.96 0.02
N THR A 99 -11.65 9.25 -0.29
CA THR A 99 -12.50 10.05 0.60
C THR A 99 -12.86 9.30 1.88
N ARG A 100 -13.04 7.98 1.81
CA ARG A 100 -13.36 7.14 2.97
C ARG A 100 -12.17 7.05 3.93
N VAL A 101 -10.97 6.80 3.41
CA VAL A 101 -9.72 6.76 4.18
C VAL A 101 -9.49 8.06 4.95
N MET A 102 -9.86 9.21 4.38
CA MET A 102 -9.75 10.51 5.06
C MET A 102 -10.85 10.74 6.11
N ALA A 103 -12.01 10.11 5.99
CA ALA A 103 -13.19 10.39 6.82
C ALA A 103 -13.33 9.47 8.04
N THR A 104 -13.02 8.18 7.90
CA THR A 104 -13.33 7.16 8.94
C THR A 104 -12.15 6.24 9.21
N PRO A 105 -11.37 6.48 10.29
CA PRO A 105 -10.18 5.68 10.60
C PRO A 105 -10.44 4.21 10.98
N ASN A 106 -11.67 3.84 11.35
CA ASN A 106 -11.94 2.54 11.98
C ASN A 106 -11.95 1.32 11.02
N GLU A 107 -11.96 1.52 9.69
CA GLU A 107 -12.04 0.43 8.68
C GLU A 107 -10.78 0.35 7.78
N LEU A 108 -9.64 0.88 8.23
CA LEU A 108 -8.46 1.07 7.37
C LEU A 108 -7.82 -0.21 6.81
N GLU A 109 -7.98 -1.37 7.45
CA GLU A 109 -7.41 -2.65 6.99
C GLU A 109 -8.13 -3.22 5.75
N GLU A 110 -9.46 -3.15 5.69
CA GLU A 110 -10.22 -3.62 4.52
C GLU A 110 -10.00 -2.69 3.32
N ASP A 111 -10.01 -1.38 3.57
CA ASP A 111 -9.68 -0.36 2.56
C ASP A 111 -8.25 -0.53 2.03
N ARG A 112 -7.30 -0.99 2.85
CA ARG A 112 -5.93 -1.32 2.42
C ARG A 112 -5.91 -2.45 1.40
N HIS A 113 -6.66 -3.53 1.64
CA HIS A 113 -6.73 -4.65 0.72
C HIS A 113 -7.38 -4.26 -0.61
N GLU A 114 -8.49 -3.52 -0.56
CA GLU A 114 -9.17 -3.06 -1.76
C GLU A 114 -8.33 -2.07 -2.59
N LEU A 115 -7.63 -1.13 -1.93
CA LEU A 115 -6.71 -0.20 -2.60
C LEU A 115 -5.51 -0.92 -3.23
N ARG A 116 -5.02 -2.00 -2.61
CA ARG A 116 -3.99 -2.86 -3.22
C ARG A 116 -4.52 -3.53 -4.49
N GLN A 117 -5.68 -4.16 -4.41
CA GLN A 117 -6.31 -4.80 -5.56
C GLN A 117 -6.56 -3.80 -6.70
N LEU A 118 -6.97 -2.56 -6.38
CA LEU A 118 -7.13 -1.50 -7.36
C LEU A 118 -5.79 -1.13 -8.03
N GLY A 119 -4.72 -1.03 -7.24
CA GLY A 119 -3.36 -0.80 -7.74
C GLY A 119 -2.85 -1.91 -8.65
N ASP A 120 -3.14 -3.17 -8.33
CA ASP A 120 -2.79 -4.32 -9.17
C ASP A 120 -3.54 -4.26 -10.52
N ASN A 121 -4.85 -3.97 -10.49
CA ASN A 121 -5.65 -3.80 -11.69
C ASN A 121 -5.12 -2.67 -12.61
N ILE A 122 -4.67 -1.55 -12.03
CA ILE A 122 -4.10 -0.43 -12.80
C ILE A 122 -2.71 -0.80 -13.36
N THR A 123 -1.94 -1.59 -12.62
CA THR A 123 -0.65 -2.11 -13.09
C THR A 123 -0.86 -3.02 -14.31
N ASP A 124 -1.83 -3.93 -14.23
CA ASP A 124 -2.21 -4.81 -15.34
C ASP A 124 -2.70 -4.02 -16.56
N LEU A 125 -3.55 -3.02 -16.34
CA LEU A 125 -3.99 -2.06 -17.36
C LEU A 125 -2.79 -1.43 -18.08
N ARG A 126 -1.80 -0.94 -17.32
CA ARG A 126 -0.60 -0.28 -17.86
C ARG A 126 0.20 -1.24 -18.74
N VAL A 127 0.40 -2.49 -18.31
CA VAL A 127 1.11 -3.52 -19.09
C VAL A 127 0.37 -3.82 -20.40
N VAL A 128 -0.96 -3.94 -20.35
CA VAL A 128 -1.79 -4.18 -21.54
C VAL A 128 -1.68 -3.01 -22.52
N LEU A 129 -1.79 -1.78 -22.04
CA LEU A 129 -1.71 -0.57 -22.88
C LEU A 129 -0.31 -0.38 -23.49
N GLN A 130 0.77 -0.62 -22.74
CA GLN A 130 2.13 -0.61 -23.28
C GLN A 130 2.28 -1.61 -24.44
N THR A 131 1.78 -2.84 -24.24
CA THR A 131 1.83 -3.88 -25.27
C THR A 131 1.04 -3.46 -26.51
N LYS A 132 -0.10 -2.78 -26.34
CA LYS A 132 -0.91 -2.26 -27.45
C LYS A 132 -0.17 -1.20 -28.24
N VAL A 133 0.37 -0.17 -27.59
CA VAL A 133 1.14 0.90 -28.23
C VAL A 133 2.27 0.31 -29.09
N LEU A 134 3.04 -0.64 -28.54
CA LEU A 134 4.11 -1.33 -29.27
C LEU A 134 3.58 -2.12 -30.47
N THR A 135 2.48 -2.85 -30.30
CA THR A 135 1.88 -3.67 -31.35
C THR A 135 1.37 -2.82 -32.52
N ILE A 136 0.62 -1.75 -32.22
CA ILE A 136 0.05 -0.84 -33.24
C ILE A 136 1.19 -0.11 -33.96
N ARG A 137 2.21 0.36 -33.23
CA ARG A 137 3.38 1.01 -33.83
C ARG A 137 4.16 0.07 -34.75
N ARG A 138 4.34 -1.19 -34.35
CA ARG A 138 5.00 -2.21 -35.19
C ARG A 138 4.20 -2.45 -36.47
N LEU A 139 2.90 -2.64 -36.33
CA LEU A 139 1.99 -2.84 -37.46
C LEU A 139 2.03 -1.65 -38.44
N LYS A 140 1.99 -0.41 -37.93
CA LYS A 140 2.18 0.82 -38.72
C LYS A 140 3.49 0.77 -39.51
N LYS A 141 4.60 0.42 -38.87
CA LYS A 141 5.93 0.33 -39.52
C LYS A 141 5.98 -0.73 -40.61
N ASP A 142 5.40 -1.91 -40.35
CA ASP A 142 5.35 -3.01 -41.33
C ASP A 142 4.56 -2.57 -42.57
N TYR A 143 3.50 -1.79 -42.36
CA TYR A 143 2.66 -1.21 -43.40
C TYR A 143 3.29 -0.05 -44.16
N GLN A 144 4.00 0.85 -43.48
CA GLN A 144 4.84 1.86 -44.11
C GLN A 144 5.87 1.21 -45.03
N ARG A 145 6.55 0.16 -44.54
CA ARG A 145 7.53 -0.61 -45.33
C ARG A 145 6.88 -1.26 -46.54
N TYR A 146 5.76 -1.96 -46.35
CA TYR A 146 5.04 -2.59 -47.46
C TYR A 146 4.65 -1.55 -48.53
N CYS A 147 4.14 -0.40 -48.10
CA CYS A 147 3.73 0.63 -49.01
C CYS A 147 4.91 1.22 -49.81
N SER A 148 6.06 1.45 -49.16
CA SER A 148 7.27 1.95 -49.84
C SER A 148 7.77 1.01 -50.96
N ILE A 149 7.54 -0.30 -50.82
CA ILE A 149 7.98 -1.31 -51.80
C ILE A 149 6.97 -1.45 -52.95
N ARG A 150 5.67 -1.35 -52.65
CA ARG A 150 4.60 -1.70 -53.60
C ARG A 150 3.93 -0.50 -54.27
N CYS A 151 3.92 0.69 -53.65
CA CYS A 151 3.40 1.90 -54.28
C CYS A 151 4.51 2.66 -55.02
N LYS A 152 4.74 2.31 -56.29
CA LYS A 152 5.71 2.99 -57.17
C LYS A 152 5.24 4.38 -57.65
N ASP A 153 3.92 4.59 -57.77
CA ASP A 153 3.31 5.88 -58.13
C ASP A 153 2.54 6.49 -56.96
N SER A 154 3.04 7.62 -56.45
CA SER A 154 2.48 8.32 -55.28
C SER A 154 1.07 8.88 -55.51
N ARG A 155 0.69 9.17 -56.77
CA ARG A 155 -0.54 9.91 -57.09
C ARG A 155 -1.85 9.14 -56.86
N ASN A 156 -1.85 7.80 -56.87
CA ASN A 156 -3.05 6.97 -56.68
C ASN A 156 -2.99 6.05 -55.43
N CYS A 157 -1.96 6.20 -54.60
CA CYS A 157 -1.75 5.30 -53.47
C CYS A 157 -2.43 5.80 -52.18
N LYS A 158 -3.49 5.11 -51.73
CA LYS A 158 -4.24 5.43 -50.49
C LYS A 158 -3.54 5.02 -49.19
N CYS A 159 -2.29 4.55 -49.22
CA CYS A 159 -1.59 4.14 -48.00
C CYS A 159 -1.43 5.26 -46.98
N GLY A 160 -1.26 6.51 -47.44
CA GLY A 160 -1.02 7.65 -46.55
C GLY A 160 -2.15 7.82 -45.53
N GLN A 161 -3.40 7.73 -45.98
CA GLN A 161 -4.57 7.81 -45.12
C GLN A 161 -4.59 6.68 -44.08
N ILE A 162 -4.33 5.43 -44.49
CA ILE A 162 -4.34 4.28 -43.58
C ILE A 162 -3.20 4.39 -42.56
N ILE A 163 -2.01 4.81 -42.99
CA ILE A 163 -0.86 5.02 -42.10
C ILE A 163 -1.16 6.11 -41.08
N GLN A 164 -1.83 7.18 -41.49
CA GLN A 164 -2.27 8.26 -40.60
C GLN A 164 -3.29 7.75 -39.57
N GLU A 165 -4.29 6.96 -39.98
CA GLU A 165 -5.24 6.35 -39.02
C GLU A 165 -4.53 5.44 -38.00
N PHE A 166 -3.49 4.72 -38.42
CA PHE A 166 -2.66 3.95 -37.47
C PHE A 166 -1.85 4.86 -36.52
N GLU A 167 -1.43 6.04 -36.96
CA GLU A 167 -0.82 7.03 -36.07
C GLU A 167 -1.82 7.48 -35.00
N GLU A 168 -3.04 7.82 -35.42
CA GLU A 168 -4.13 8.24 -34.52
C GLU A 168 -4.42 7.16 -33.46
N TYR A 169 -4.42 5.88 -33.84
CA TYR A 169 -4.55 4.78 -32.87
C TYR A 169 -3.33 4.61 -31.95
N VAL A 170 -2.12 4.94 -32.41
CA VAL A 170 -0.93 4.94 -31.54
C VAL A 170 -1.06 6.06 -30.51
N ASP A 171 -1.43 7.26 -30.95
CA ASP A 171 -1.61 8.42 -30.09
C ASP A 171 -2.72 8.20 -29.06
N GLU A 172 -3.85 7.63 -29.46
CA GLU A 172 -4.95 7.26 -28.55
C GLU A 172 -4.49 6.23 -27.51
N ALA A 173 -3.80 5.16 -27.93
CA ALA A 173 -3.28 4.16 -27.02
C ALA A 173 -2.22 4.73 -26.05
N GLN A 174 -1.45 5.72 -26.51
CA GLN A 174 -0.44 6.38 -25.71
C GLN A 174 -1.06 7.33 -24.67
N MET A 175 -2.11 8.07 -25.05
CA MET A 175 -2.92 8.85 -24.12
C MET A 175 -3.50 7.97 -23.01
N TYR A 176 -4.04 6.79 -23.34
CA TYR A 176 -4.52 5.84 -22.33
C TYR A 176 -3.40 5.38 -21.40
N LEU A 177 -2.21 5.13 -21.94
CA LEU A 177 -1.05 4.71 -21.15
C LEU A 177 -0.60 5.80 -20.17
N GLU A 178 -0.54 7.04 -20.62
CA GLU A 178 -0.19 8.19 -19.77
C GLU A 178 -1.22 8.39 -18.66
N ARG A 179 -2.52 8.28 -18.97
CA ARG A 179 -3.57 8.35 -17.97
C ARG A 179 -3.48 7.23 -16.94
N ALA A 180 -3.18 6.00 -17.37
CA ALA A 180 -2.96 4.87 -16.46
C ALA A 180 -1.75 5.10 -15.53
N ALA A 181 -0.70 5.79 -16.00
CA ALA A 181 0.44 6.15 -15.16
C ALA A 181 0.03 7.16 -14.07
N VAL A 182 -0.72 8.20 -14.42
CA VAL A 182 -1.24 9.17 -13.43
C VAL A 182 -2.14 8.48 -12.41
N LEU A 183 -2.98 7.54 -12.85
CA LEU A 183 -3.86 6.80 -11.95
C LEU A 183 -3.06 5.90 -10.99
N GLN A 184 -1.96 5.30 -11.46
CA GLN A 184 -1.05 4.53 -10.62
C GLN A 184 -0.42 5.41 -9.53
N ASP A 185 0.07 6.60 -9.89
CA ASP A 185 0.69 7.53 -8.96
C ASP A 185 -0.30 7.96 -7.87
N ARG A 186 -1.56 8.20 -8.26
CA ARG A 186 -2.64 8.52 -7.31
C ARG A 186 -2.90 7.36 -6.34
N VAL A 187 -3.02 6.12 -6.82
CA VAL A 187 -3.21 4.95 -5.94
C VAL A 187 -2.05 4.81 -4.97
N GLN A 188 -0.80 4.94 -5.45
CA GLN A 188 0.37 4.84 -4.60
C GLN A 188 0.37 5.92 -3.51
N SER A 189 0.00 7.16 -3.86
CA SER A 189 -0.10 8.25 -2.89
C SER A 189 -1.14 7.96 -1.81
N VAL A 190 -2.31 7.43 -2.18
CA VAL A 190 -3.37 7.07 -1.22
C VAL A 190 -2.95 5.90 -0.32
N GLN A 191 -2.27 4.88 -0.88
CA GLN A 191 -1.74 3.76 -0.11
C GLN A 191 -0.65 4.17 0.90
N ASN A 192 0.20 5.14 0.52
CA ASN A 192 1.21 5.68 1.42
C ASN A 192 0.55 6.44 2.57
N LEU A 193 -0.40 7.33 2.27
CA LEU A 193 -1.16 8.07 3.27
C LEU A 193 -1.90 7.14 4.23
N LEU A 194 -2.52 6.09 3.72
CA LEU A 194 -3.18 5.06 4.51
C LEU A 194 -2.21 4.35 5.47
N SER A 195 -1.02 4.01 4.98
CA SER A 195 -0.01 3.33 5.78
C SER A 195 0.54 4.24 6.88
N ASP A 196 0.73 5.53 6.59
CA ASP A 196 1.12 6.52 7.58
C ASP A 196 0.05 6.66 8.67
N LEU A 197 -1.23 6.76 8.29
CA LEU A 197 -2.35 6.86 9.24
C LEU A 197 -2.42 5.66 10.19
N LEU A 198 -2.31 4.44 9.65
CA LEU A 198 -2.27 3.23 10.48
C LEU A 198 -1.06 3.23 11.44
N GLY A 199 0.11 3.63 10.96
CA GLY A 199 1.30 3.77 11.82
C GLY A 199 1.10 4.80 12.93
N TYR A 200 0.44 5.92 12.66
CA TYR A 200 0.10 6.93 13.67
C TYR A 200 -0.87 6.40 14.72
N GLU A 201 -1.87 5.61 14.31
CA GLU A 201 -2.86 5.02 15.21
C GLU A 201 -2.24 3.95 16.11
N GLU A 202 -1.42 3.05 15.56
CA GLU A 202 -0.65 2.07 16.34
C GLU A 202 0.27 2.75 17.37
N LEU A 203 0.95 3.84 16.98
CA LEU A 203 1.78 4.61 17.91
C LEU A 203 0.95 5.29 19.01
N ARG A 204 -0.28 5.69 18.70
CA ARG A 204 -1.18 6.33 19.67
C ARG A 204 -1.70 5.31 20.68
N THR A 205 -2.20 4.17 20.21
CA THR A 205 -2.69 3.09 21.10
C THR A 205 -1.57 2.57 22.00
N LEU A 206 -0.37 2.38 21.46
CA LEU A 206 0.81 1.99 22.23
C LEU A 206 1.20 3.04 23.29
N ARG A 207 1.09 4.34 22.98
CA ARG A 207 1.30 5.41 23.96
C ARG A 207 0.25 5.41 25.06
N GLU A 208 -1.02 5.22 24.71
CA GLU A 208 -2.12 5.16 25.67
C GLU A 208 -1.96 3.96 26.60
N LEU A 209 -1.65 2.77 26.06
CA LEU A 209 -1.32 1.58 26.83
C LEU A 209 -0.12 1.84 27.76
N MET A 210 0.96 2.45 27.27
CA MET A 210 2.11 2.81 28.12
C MET A 210 1.75 3.83 29.21
N ALA A 211 0.86 4.79 28.93
CA ALA A 211 0.43 5.75 29.94
C ALA A 211 -0.37 5.05 31.04
N HIS A 212 -1.26 4.12 30.67
CA HIS A 212 -2.01 3.30 31.63
C HIS A 212 -1.12 2.35 32.42
N THR A 213 -0.10 1.72 31.81
CA THR A 213 0.84 0.87 32.55
C THR A 213 1.72 1.68 33.49
N VAL A 214 2.15 2.88 33.10
CA VAL A 214 2.88 3.79 34.00
C VAL A 214 1.98 4.21 35.18
N GLN A 215 0.70 4.52 34.95
CA GLN A 215 -0.23 4.77 36.05
C GLN A 215 -0.40 3.54 36.95
N GLY A 216 -0.59 2.35 36.37
CA GLY A 216 -0.67 1.09 37.12
C GLY A 216 0.60 0.75 37.91
N SER A 217 1.77 1.20 37.45
CA SER A 217 3.02 1.01 38.19
C SER A 217 3.06 1.71 39.54
N THR A 218 2.26 2.77 39.75
CA THR A 218 2.15 3.45 41.05
C THR A 218 1.50 2.57 42.12
N ALA A 219 0.53 1.71 41.74
CA ALA A 219 -0.08 0.75 42.66
C ALA A 219 0.92 -0.38 43.00
N MET A 220 1.71 -0.81 42.02
CA MET A 220 2.78 -1.80 42.23
C MET A 220 3.88 -1.25 43.14
N GLU A 221 4.21 0.04 43.03
CA GLU A 221 5.14 0.74 43.92
C GLU A 221 4.61 0.77 45.37
N GLN A 222 3.30 1.02 45.58
CA GLN A 222 2.70 1.03 46.91
C GLN A 222 2.76 -0.33 47.61
N VAL A 223 2.46 -1.43 46.91
CA VAL A 223 2.55 -2.79 47.47
C VAL A 223 3.99 -3.14 47.85
N ALA A 224 4.97 -2.77 47.02
CA ALA A 224 6.38 -2.99 47.32
C ALA A 224 6.84 -2.22 48.57
N VAL A 225 6.38 -0.99 48.75
CA VAL A 225 6.67 -0.19 49.95
C VAL A 225 6.08 -0.83 51.20
N ILE A 226 4.85 -1.36 51.15
CA ILE A 226 4.23 -2.06 52.28
C ILE A 226 5.04 -3.33 52.62
N GLY A 227 5.40 -4.14 51.63
CA GLY A 227 6.21 -5.34 51.85
C GLY A 227 7.57 -5.04 52.49
N LEU A 228 8.24 -3.97 52.06
CA LEU A 228 9.52 -3.54 52.62
C LEU A 228 9.43 -3.19 54.12
N VAL A 229 8.31 -2.60 54.56
CA VAL A 229 8.11 -2.23 55.97
C VAL A 229 7.74 -3.46 56.81
N PHE A 230 6.89 -4.34 56.28
CA PHE A 230 6.39 -5.50 57.03
C PHE A 230 7.43 -6.60 57.19
N ILE A 231 8.27 -6.88 56.19
CA ILE A 231 9.29 -7.95 56.25
C ILE A 231 10.27 -7.82 57.44
N PRO A 232 10.93 -6.67 57.68
CA PRO A 232 11.80 -6.51 58.83
C PRO A 232 11.02 -6.45 60.15
N ALA A 233 9.80 -5.89 60.15
CA ALA A 233 8.95 -5.83 61.33
C ALA A 233 8.53 -7.23 61.82
N THR A 234 8.12 -8.11 60.91
CA THR A 234 7.75 -9.50 61.24
C THR A 234 8.95 -10.34 61.66
N LEU A 235 10.14 -10.09 61.11
CA LEU A 235 11.37 -10.75 61.57
C LEU A 235 11.68 -10.41 63.04
N VAL A 236 11.54 -9.13 63.41
CA VAL A 236 11.73 -8.68 64.79
C VAL A 236 10.66 -9.28 65.70
N GLU A 237 9.39 -9.24 65.30
CA GLU A 237 8.30 -9.84 66.07
C GLU A 237 8.50 -11.34 66.31
N ASN A 238 8.88 -12.10 65.29
CA ASN A 238 9.14 -13.54 65.41
C ASN A 238 10.32 -13.84 66.35
N PHE A 239 11.43 -13.12 66.23
CA PHE A 239 12.62 -13.34 67.06
C PHE A 239 12.36 -13.04 68.54
N PHE A 240 11.63 -11.96 68.82
CA PHE A 240 11.31 -11.60 70.20
C PHE A 240 10.12 -12.40 70.76
N SER A 241 9.19 -12.88 69.91
CA SER A 241 8.09 -13.76 70.35
C SER A 241 8.59 -15.09 70.91
N THR A 242 9.74 -15.60 70.44
CA THR A 242 10.33 -16.85 70.94
C THR A 242 11.15 -16.65 72.22
N GLU A 243 11.75 -15.48 72.43
CA GLU A 243 12.54 -15.17 73.64
C GLU A 243 11.66 -14.76 74.84
N PHE A 244 10.46 -14.23 74.61
CA PHE A 244 9.56 -13.76 75.65
C PHE A 244 8.66 -14.82 76.29
N VAL A 245 8.67 -16.06 75.78
CA VAL A 245 7.93 -17.20 76.35
C VAL A 245 8.91 -18.22 76.90
N LYS A 246 9.24 -18.12 78.20
CA LYS A 246 9.89 -19.22 78.93
C LYS A 246 8.80 -20.05 79.61
N ASN A 247 8.69 -21.31 79.20
CA ASN A 247 7.75 -22.26 79.77
C ASN A 247 8.39 -22.90 81.01
N ASP A 248 8.09 -22.36 82.19
CA ASP A 248 8.33 -23.05 83.46
C ASP A 248 6.98 -23.57 83.99
N SER A 249 7.03 -24.71 84.69
CA SER A 249 5.92 -25.61 85.00
C SER A 249 4.80 -25.06 85.92
N ASP A 250 4.68 -23.74 86.12
CA ASP A 250 3.63 -23.14 86.96
C ASP A 250 3.11 -21.76 86.47
N GLY A 251 2.85 -21.66 85.16
CA GLY A 251 2.01 -20.58 84.60
C GLY A 251 2.74 -19.57 83.71
N LEU A 252 2.07 -19.18 82.62
CA LEU A 252 2.57 -18.29 81.58
C LEU A 252 2.78 -16.86 82.13
N ARG A 253 4.02 -16.48 82.49
CA ARG A 253 4.34 -15.11 82.92
C ARG A 253 4.93 -14.32 81.76
N VAL A 254 4.15 -13.35 81.26
CA VAL A 254 4.60 -12.35 80.29
C VAL A 254 5.62 -11.44 80.97
N SER A 255 6.87 -11.45 80.48
CA SER A 255 7.96 -10.62 81.03
C SER A 255 7.70 -9.12 80.83
N GLY A 256 7.90 -8.30 81.88
CA GLY A 256 7.64 -6.85 81.89
C GLY A 256 8.56 -5.98 81.02
N GLN A 257 9.38 -6.58 80.15
CA GLN A 257 10.34 -5.90 79.27
C GLN A 257 9.86 -5.75 77.82
N VAL A 258 8.56 -5.90 77.55
CA VAL A 258 7.91 -5.73 76.22
C VAL A 258 8.31 -4.42 75.53
N TRP A 259 8.63 -3.36 76.29
CA TRP A 259 9.09 -2.07 75.76
C TRP A 259 10.40 -2.15 74.96
N ILE A 260 11.27 -3.14 75.22
CA ILE A 260 12.52 -3.36 74.46
C ILE A 260 12.21 -3.78 73.02
N MET A 261 11.12 -4.51 72.78
CA MET A 261 10.69 -4.87 71.42
C MET A 261 10.37 -3.63 70.59
N VAL A 262 9.64 -2.68 71.18
CA VAL A 262 9.31 -1.40 70.53
C VAL A 262 10.58 -0.57 70.31
N ALA A 263 11.50 -0.54 71.28
CA ALA A 263 12.74 0.21 71.19
C ALA A 263 13.68 -0.27 70.06
N VAL A 264 13.62 -1.55 69.68
CA VAL A 264 14.46 -2.13 68.61
C VAL A 264 13.75 -2.15 67.25
N ALA A 265 12.44 -2.38 67.22
CA ALA A 265 11.68 -2.45 65.96
C ALA A 265 11.61 -1.09 65.23
N VAL A 266 11.44 0.01 65.97
CA VAL A 266 11.35 1.37 65.41
C VAL A 266 12.63 1.81 64.68
N PRO A 267 13.84 1.72 65.26
CA PRO A 267 15.05 2.10 64.53
C PRO A 267 15.34 1.18 63.33
N MET A 268 14.98 -0.11 63.40
CA MET A 268 15.19 -1.04 62.29
C MET A 268 14.33 -0.68 61.08
N THR A 269 13.05 -0.36 61.30
CA THR A 269 12.15 0.11 60.24
C THR A 269 12.58 1.46 59.66
N VAL A 270 13.05 2.39 60.50
CA VAL A 270 13.63 3.67 60.05
C VAL A 270 14.87 3.44 59.19
N CYS A 271 15.77 2.54 59.60
CA CYS A 271 16.98 2.19 58.82
C CYS A 271 16.64 1.66 57.43
N VAL A 272 15.64 0.77 57.32
CA VAL A 272 15.21 0.22 56.03
C VAL A 272 14.61 1.31 55.12
N LEU A 273 13.79 2.21 55.67
CA LEU A 273 13.24 3.35 54.93
C LEU A 273 14.33 4.35 54.48
N VAL A 274 15.32 4.62 55.33
CA VAL A 274 16.45 5.49 55.02
C VAL A 274 17.33 4.86 53.94
N PHE A 275 17.61 3.57 54.02
CA PHE A 275 18.40 2.85 53.02
C PHE A 275 17.70 2.88 51.65
N TRP A 276 16.39 2.64 51.60
CA TRP A 276 15.60 2.78 50.37
C TRP A 276 15.63 4.20 49.82
N ARG A 277 15.42 5.22 50.66
CA ARG A 277 15.47 6.64 50.26
C ARG A 277 16.84 7.03 49.69
N LEU A 278 17.92 6.53 50.30
CA LEU A 278 19.29 6.75 49.83
C LEU A 278 19.56 6.01 48.52
N TRP A 279 19.09 4.78 48.38
CA TRP A 279 19.21 4.00 47.14
C TRP A 279 18.50 4.69 45.97
N LEU A 280 17.24 5.10 46.16
CA LEU A 280 16.49 5.84 45.14
C LEU A 280 17.19 7.15 44.76
N ARG A 281 17.73 7.90 45.73
CA ARG A 281 18.49 9.13 45.45
C ARG A 281 19.78 8.84 44.68
N TYR A 282 20.50 7.79 45.04
CA TYR A 282 21.73 7.39 44.38
C TYR A 282 21.48 6.96 42.93
N GLU A 283 20.45 6.16 42.68
CA GLU A 283 20.07 5.71 41.35
C GLU A 283 19.56 6.88 40.48
N PHE A 284 18.79 7.80 41.07
CA PHE A 284 18.41 9.05 40.39
C PHE A 284 19.61 9.90 40.02
N PHE A 285 20.62 9.99 40.90
CA PHE A 285 21.84 10.75 40.64
C PHE A 285 22.70 10.09 39.54
N ARG A 286 22.79 8.77 39.54
CA ARG A 286 23.49 7.98 38.51
C ARG A 286 22.85 8.11 37.11
N LEU A 287 21.52 8.29 37.04
CA LEU A 287 20.77 8.43 35.78
C LEU A 287 20.63 9.89 35.29
N ARG A 288 21.07 10.91 36.06
CA ARG A 288 21.07 12.32 35.63
C ARG A 288 21.82 12.60 34.32
N PRO A 289 23.03 12.08 34.05
CA PRO A 289 23.73 12.38 32.80
C PRO A 289 22.96 11.91 31.56
N LEU A 290 22.28 10.76 31.64
CA LEU A 290 21.46 10.22 30.54
C LEU A 290 20.20 11.07 30.28
N ARG A 291 19.58 11.62 31.33
CA ARG A 291 18.41 12.51 31.18
C ARG A 291 18.77 13.86 30.58
N LEU A 292 19.94 14.42 30.92
CA LEU A 292 20.45 15.65 30.33
C LEU A 292 20.84 15.45 28.86
N ALA A 293 21.45 14.31 28.52
CA ALA A 293 21.73 13.92 27.13
C ALA A 293 20.44 13.79 26.29
N ARG A 294 19.37 13.22 26.87
CA ARG A 294 18.08 13.12 26.17
C ARG A 294 17.40 14.48 25.95
N ARG A 295 17.53 15.43 26.90
CA ARG A 295 16.97 16.79 26.76
C ARG A 295 17.73 17.62 25.72
N SER A 296 19.06 17.54 25.70
CA SER A 296 19.88 18.21 24.68
C SER A 296 19.60 17.67 23.28
N LEU A 297 19.45 16.34 23.11
CA LEU A 297 19.08 15.75 21.83
C LEU A 297 17.70 16.23 21.34
N LYS A 298 16.70 16.30 22.23
CA LYS A 298 15.37 16.84 21.90
C LYS A 298 15.42 18.31 21.49
N ALA A 299 16.25 19.12 22.16
CA ALA A 299 16.43 20.52 21.79
C ALA A 299 17.09 20.67 20.42
N LEU A 300 18.10 19.84 20.10
CA LEU A 300 18.76 19.82 18.79
C LEU A 300 17.82 19.38 17.67
N VAL A 301 16.99 18.36 17.91
CA VAL A 301 15.97 17.92 16.93
C VAL A 301 14.92 19.00 16.71
N LYS A 302 14.48 19.69 17.76
CA LYS A 302 13.52 20.81 17.65
C LYS A 302 14.13 21.99 16.88
N ALA A 303 15.39 22.35 17.16
CA ALA A 303 16.10 23.41 16.45
C ALA A 303 16.37 23.06 14.97
N LYS A 304 16.59 21.77 14.66
CA LYS A 304 16.70 21.31 13.28
C LYS A 304 15.36 21.41 12.54
N ARG A 305 14.26 20.99 13.19
CA ARG A 305 12.91 21.12 12.62
C ARG A 305 12.52 22.59 12.36
N SER A 306 12.83 23.52 13.26
CA SER A 306 12.55 24.95 13.04
C SER A 306 13.41 25.57 11.94
N LYS A 307 14.59 25.02 11.65
CA LYS A 307 15.47 25.51 10.58
C LYS A 307 15.03 25.01 9.20
N ASP A 308 14.42 23.83 9.13
CA ASP A 308 13.85 23.30 7.90
C ASP A 308 12.47 23.93 7.56
N GLU A 309 11.76 24.49 8.55
CA GLU A 309 10.48 25.19 8.37
C GLU A 309 10.61 26.67 7.92
N ASP A 310 11.83 27.24 7.88
CA ASP A 310 12.02 28.65 7.52
C ASP A 310 13.07 28.84 6.39
N PRO A 311 12.73 28.51 5.12
CA PRO A 311 13.58 28.80 3.96
C PRO A 311 13.38 30.23 3.42
N GLY A 312 12.73 31.12 4.17
CA GLY A 312 12.10 32.33 3.62
C GLY A 312 12.51 33.66 4.23
N MET A 313 13.77 33.90 4.58
CA MET A 313 14.26 35.28 4.74
C MET A 313 15.78 35.39 4.63
N LYS A 314 16.29 35.46 3.39
CA LYS A 314 17.50 36.24 3.10
C LYS A 314 17.27 37.02 1.82
N VAL A 315 17.27 38.35 2.02
CA VAL A 315 17.41 39.42 1.02
C VAL A 315 18.64 39.17 0.16
#